data_AF-A0A6M9Z9N1-F1
#
_entry.id   AF-A0A6M9Z9N1-F1
#
_cell.length_a   1.000
_cell.length_b   1.000
_cell.length_c   1.000
_cell.angle_alpha   90.00
_cell.angle_beta   90.00
_cell.angle_gamma   90.00
#
_symmetry.space_group_name_H-M   'P 1'
#
loop_
_entity.id
_entity.type
_entity.pdbx_description
1 polymer ?
#
loop_
_entity_poly.entity_id
_entity_poly.type
_entity_poly.pdbx_seq_one_letter_code
_entity_poly.pdbx_strand_id
1 'polypeptide(L)' 'QYWTCGYRGLCRRFCHAQEYIVGHHGCPRRYRCCAMRS' A
#
# COMPACT_ATOMS: atom_id res chain seq x y z
N GLN A 1 13.20 5.89 0.03
CA GLN A 1 12.00 6.54 -0.51
C GLN A 1 10.81 5.64 -0.25
N TYR A 2 10.00 5.97 0.75
CA TYR A 2 8.81 5.20 1.12
C TYR A 2 7.61 6.05 0.74
N TRP A 3 6.80 5.59 -0.20
CA TRP A 3 5.57 6.26 -0.56
C TRP A 3 4.49 5.71 0.35
N THR A 4 3.89 6.56 1.15
CA THR A 4 2.69 6.20 1.90
C THR A 4 1.50 6.37 0.98
N CYS A 5 0.54 5.47 1.10
CA CYS A 5 -0.78 5.68 0.55
C CYS A 5 -1.73 6.05 1.70
N GLY A 6 -2.94 6.50 1.36
CA GLY A 6 -4.00 6.64 2.37
C GLY A 6 -4.22 5.34 3.16
N TYR A 7 -5.03 5.39 4.23
CA TYR A 7 -5.32 4.23 5.09
C TYR A 7 -4.14 3.76 5.96
N ARG A 8 -3.25 4.68 6.36
CA ARG A 8 -2.01 4.34 7.11
C ARG A 8 -1.21 3.23 6.43
N GLY A 9 -1.31 3.17 5.09
CA GLY A 9 -0.71 2.13 4.29
C GLY A 9 0.59 2.58 3.63
N LEU A 10 1.34 1.59 3.13
CA LEU A 10 2.56 1.80 2.37
C LEU A 10 2.39 1.31 0.94
N CYS A 11 2.95 2.06 0.01
CA CYS A 11 3.05 1.65 -1.37
C CYS A 11 4.12 0.58 -1.51
N ARG A 12 3.70 -0.65 -1.79
CA ARG A 12 4.58 -1.78 -2.02
C ARG A 12 4.23 -2.49 -3.33
N ARG A 13 5.19 -3.21 -3.89
CA ARG A 13 4.95 -4.05 -5.07
C ARG A 13 4.16 -5.30 -4.72
N PHE A 14 4.46 -5.84 -3.53
CA PHE A 14 3.78 -6.96 -2.88
C PHE A 14 3.45 -6.55 -1.44
N CYS A 15 2.22 -6.77 -1.03
CA CYS A 15 1.79 -6.52 0.34
C CYS A 15 2.22 -7.65 1.26
N HIS A 16 2.45 -7.34 2.53
CA HIS A 16 2.67 -8.35 3.55
C HIS A 16 1.38 -9.11 3.85
N ALA A 17 1.51 -10.33 4.40
CA ALA A 17 0.35 -11.18 4.71
C ALA A 17 -0.66 -10.54 5.68
N GLN A 18 -0.21 -9.58 6.50
CA GLN A 18 -1.01 -8.84 7.46
C GLN A 18 -1.65 -7.56 6.86
N GLU A 19 -1.25 -7.18 5.65
CA GLU A 19 -1.77 -6.01 4.94
C GLU A 19 -2.80 -6.46 3.89
N TYR A 20 -3.85 -5.67 3.68
CA TYR A 20 -4.75 -5.85 2.56
C TYR A 20 -4.41 -4.89 1.43
N ILE A 21 -4.64 -5.33 0.19
CA ILE A 21 -4.41 -4.53 -1.01
C ILE A 21 -5.60 -3.57 -1.15
N VAL A 22 -5.35 -2.27 -0.99
CA VAL A 22 -6.39 -1.24 -1.23
C VAL A 22 -6.51 -0.92 -2.72
N GLY A 23 -5.41 -0.98 -3.47
CA GLY A 23 -5.37 -0.64 -4.88
C GLY A 23 -4.19 0.27 -5.22
N HIS A 24 -4.34 1.21 -6.16
CA HIS A 24 -3.24 2.12 -6.51
C HIS A 24 -3.12 3.31 -5.56
N HIS A 25 -4.24 3.93 -5.13
CA HIS A 25 -4.32 4.97 -4.09
C HIS A 25 -3.12 5.96 -3.99
N GLY A 26 -2.68 6.49 -5.13
CA GLY A 26 -1.58 7.48 -5.20
C GLY A 26 -0.17 6.89 -5.23
N CYS A 27 -0.02 5.58 -5.20
CA CYS A 27 1.26 4.90 -5.38
C CYS A 27 1.78 5.04 -6.82
N PRO A 28 3.10 5.00 -7.04
CA PRO A 28 3.67 4.99 -8.38
C PRO A 28 3.25 3.75 -9.20
N ARG A 29 3.24 3.86 -10.54
CA ARG A 29 2.98 2.71 -11.43
C ARG A 29 3.79 1.47 -11.00
N ARG A 30 3.12 0.31 -10.97
CA ARG A 30 3.60 -1.00 -10.47
C ARG A 30 3.59 -1.18 -8.94
N TYR A 31 3.30 -0.14 -8.16
CA TYR A 31 3.08 -0.26 -6.72
C TYR A 31 1.59 -0.26 -6.39
N ARG A 32 1.26 -0.90 -5.26
CA ARG A 32 -0.07 -1.00 -4.69
C ARG A 32 -0.02 -0.48 -3.27
N CYS A 33 -1.09 0.15 -2.85
CA CYS A 33 -1.32 0.56 -1.49
C CYS A 33 -1.63 -0.68 -0.64
N CYS A 34 -0.75 -0.97 0.30
CA CYS A 34 -0.89 -2.04 1.28
C CYS A 34 -1.22 -1.40 2.62
N ALA A 35 -2.43 -1.62 3.13
CA ALA A 35 -2.89 -1.05 4.39
C ALA A 35 -3.10 -2.15 5.43
N MET A 36 -2.84 -1.83 6.71
CA MET A 36 -3.24 -2.71 7.80
C MET A 36 -4.67 -2.38 8.24
N ARG A 37 -5.44 -3.41 8.62
CA ARG A 37 -6.68 -3.20 9.38
C ARG A 37 -6.28 -2.80 10.80
N SER A 38 -6.73 -1.63 11.26
CA SER A 38 -6.65 -1.23 12.68
C SER A 38 -7.66 -1.98 13.52
#